data_AF-A0A8T6G2W8-F1
#
_entry.id   AF-A0A8T6G2W8-F1
#
_cell.length_a   1.000
_cell.length_b   1.000
_cell.length_c   1.000
_cell.angle_alpha   90.00
_cell.angle_beta   90.00
_cell.angle_gamma   90.00
#
_symmetry.space_group_name_H-M   'P 1'
#
loop_
_entity.id
_entity.type
_entity.pdbx_description
1 polymer ?
#
loop_
_entity_poly.entity_id
_entity_poly.type
_entity_poly.pdbx_seq_one_letter_code
_entity_poly.pdbx_strand_id
1 'polypeptide(L)'
;MDVKQAVQEAKEYIFDLFEGEEIEYVGLEEVEFDHESDEWKVTLGFSRPWDRPKSLSVALRDEPLRRSYKLVRINDSTGKVTSVTDRALATAR
;
A
#
# COMPACT_ATOMS: atom_id res chain seq x y z
N MET A 1 9.99 -7.77 15.39
CA MET A 1 10.45 -6.79 14.37
C MET A 1 10.24 -5.37 14.89
N ASP A 2 10.94 -4.34 14.39
CA ASP A 2 10.62 -2.93 14.70
C ASP A 2 9.78 -2.26 13.59
N VAL A 3 9.20 -1.09 13.89
CA VAL A 3 8.31 -0.37 12.97
C VAL A 3 8.99 -0.01 11.63
N LYS A 4 10.29 0.28 11.63
CA LYS A 4 11.02 0.63 10.40
C LYS A 4 11.26 -0.61 9.54
N GLN A 5 11.62 -1.71 10.18
CA GLN A 5 11.78 -3.00 9.51
C GLN A 5 10.45 -3.45 8.87
N ALA A 6 9.32 -3.30 9.56
CA ALA A 6 8.01 -3.65 9.01
C ALA A 6 7.64 -2.82 7.76
N VAL A 7 7.91 -1.51 7.80
CA VAL A 7 7.68 -0.63 6.64
C VAL A 7 8.59 -0.98 5.48
N GLN A 8 9.86 -1.32 5.75
CA GLN A 8 10.81 -1.72 4.72
C GLN A 8 10.36 -3.03 4.05
N GLU A 9 10.06 -4.05 4.85
CA GLU A 9 9.58 -5.36 4.39
C GLU A 9 8.30 -5.21 3.55
N ALA A 10 7.34 -4.39 3.99
CA ALA A 10 6.12 -4.12 3.24
C ALA A 10 6.39 -3.51 1.86
N LYS A 11 7.35 -2.56 1.78
CA LYS A 11 7.69 -1.91 0.50
C LYS A 11 8.37 -2.88 -0.44
N GLU A 12 9.34 -3.63 0.04
CA GLU A 12 10.06 -4.64 -0.75
C GLU A 12 9.07 -5.68 -1.29
N TYR A 13 8.18 -6.19 -0.44
CA TYR A 13 7.15 -7.15 -0.84
C TYR A 13 6.15 -6.58 -1.85
N ILE A 14 5.75 -5.30 -1.73
CA ILE A 14 4.83 -4.66 -2.70
C ILE A 14 5.49 -4.46 -4.07
N PHE A 15 6.78 -4.13 -4.12
CA PHE A 15 7.51 -4.04 -5.40
C PHE A 15 7.63 -5.39 -6.08
N ASP A 16 7.91 -6.46 -5.31
CA ASP A 16 8.01 -7.83 -5.83
C ASP A 16 6.64 -8.37 -6.27
N LEU A 17 5.62 -8.28 -5.41
CA LEU A 17 4.28 -8.81 -5.66
C LEU A 17 3.61 -8.20 -6.90
N PHE A 18 3.89 -6.92 -7.17
CA PHE A 18 3.33 -6.19 -8.31
C PHE A 18 4.38 -5.89 -9.40
N GLU A 19 5.42 -6.73 -9.48
CA GLU A 19 6.37 -6.67 -10.59
C GLU A 19 5.64 -6.77 -11.94
N GLY A 20 6.05 -5.94 -12.91
CA GLY A 20 5.43 -5.87 -14.23
C GLY A 20 4.16 -5.01 -14.32
N GLU A 21 3.65 -4.49 -13.20
CA GLU A 21 2.51 -3.57 -13.19
C GLU A 21 2.89 -2.08 -13.23
N GLU A 22 4.19 -1.78 -13.30
CA GLU A 22 4.73 -0.42 -13.37
C GLU A 22 4.21 0.48 -12.23
N ILE A 23 4.25 -0.02 -10.99
CA ILE A 23 3.83 0.77 -9.83
C ILE A 23 4.78 1.96 -9.59
N GLU A 24 4.21 3.13 -9.34
CA GLU A 24 4.93 4.39 -9.15
C GLU A 24 4.48 5.09 -7.86
N TYR A 25 5.34 5.99 -7.35
CA TYR A 25 5.05 6.84 -6.18
C TYR A 25 4.64 6.08 -4.93
N VAL A 26 5.28 4.93 -4.67
CA VAL A 26 5.05 4.11 -3.47
C VAL A 26 5.36 4.92 -2.21
N GLY A 27 4.35 5.12 -1.37
CA GLY A 27 4.40 5.91 -0.15
C GLY A 27 3.88 5.14 1.05
N LEU A 28 4.43 5.43 2.23
CA LEU A 28 3.86 4.97 3.50
C LEU A 28 2.69 5.86 3.87
N GLU A 29 1.53 5.26 4.13
CA GLU A 29 0.32 5.97 4.54
C GLU A 29 0.05 5.77 6.05
N GLU A 30 0.21 4.54 6.54
CA GLU A 30 0.00 4.19 7.95
C GLU A 30 0.82 2.95 8.33
N VAL A 31 1.22 2.87 9.59
CA VAL A 31 1.76 1.64 10.19
C VAL A 31 1.27 1.52 11.62
N GLU A 32 0.75 0.34 11.97
CA GLU A 32 0.35 0.00 13.32
C GLU A 32 0.80 -1.44 13.65
N PHE A 33 0.96 -1.70 14.95
CA PHE A 33 1.15 -3.05 15.46
C PHE A 33 -0.17 -3.56 16.04
N ASP A 34 -0.63 -4.70 15.55
CA ASP A 34 -1.78 -5.41 16.09
C ASP A 34 -1.32 -6.39 17.17
N HIS A 35 -1.56 -6.03 18.43
CA HIS A 35 -1.23 -6.83 19.60
C HIS A 35 -2.09 -8.09 19.76
N GLU A 36 -3.26 -8.18 19.12
CA GLU A 36 -4.12 -9.37 19.21
C GLU A 36 -3.63 -10.48 18.28
N SER A 37 -3.12 -10.12 17.11
CA SER A 37 -2.62 -11.06 16.11
C SER A 37 -1.10 -11.19 16.04
N ASP A 38 -0.35 -10.39 16.80
CA ASP A 38 1.12 -10.27 16.71
C ASP A 38 1.59 -9.98 15.28
N GLU A 39 0.94 -9.01 14.63
CA GLU A 39 1.23 -8.62 13.25
C GLU A 39 1.41 -7.11 13.10
N TRP A 40 2.33 -6.73 12.22
CA TRP A 40 2.39 -5.38 11.68
C TRP A 40 1.36 -5.21 10.57
N LYS A 41 0.64 -4.10 10.59
CA LYS A 41 -0.28 -3.65 9.55
C LYS A 41 0.32 -2.40 8.92
N VAL A 42 0.76 -2.52 7.68
CA VAL A 42 1.38 -1.41 6.93
C VAL A 42 0.50 -1.07 5.76
N THR A 43 0.08 0.18 5.65
CA THR A 43 -0.63 0.67 4.48
C THR A 43 0.30 1.43 3.56
N LEU A 44 0.37 0.95 2.32
CA LEU A 44 1.14 1.57 1.26
C LEU A 44 0.20 2.09 0.17
N GLY A 45 0.44 3.33 -0.25
CA GLY A 45 -0.23 3.96 -1.38
C GLY A 45 0.69 3.99 -2.59
N PHE A 46 0.16 3.73 -3.79
CA PHE A 46 0.91 3.83 -5.05
C PHE A 46 -0.03 4.04 -6.24
N SER A 47 0.52 4.42 -7.40
CA SER A 47 -0.22 4.59 -8.64
C SER A 47 0.24 3.57 -9.69
N ARG A 48 -0.64 3.22 -10.62
CA ARG A 48 -0.38 2.37 -11.80
C ARG A 48 -0.70 3.11 -13.10
N PRO A 49 -0.25 2.61 -14.27
CA PRO A 49 -0.56 3.23 -15.55
C PRO A 49 -2.06 3.40 -15.81
N TRP A 50 -2.89 2.44 -15.38
CA TRP A 50 -4.35 2.52 -15.52
C TRP A 50 -5.06 3.38 -14.46
N ASP A 51 -4.35 3.88 -13.46
CA ASP A 51 -4.88 4.90 -12.54
C ASP A 51 -4.87 6.31 -13.16
N ARG A 52 -4.11 6.49 -14.26
CA ARG A 52 -4.04 7.76 -14.99
C ARG A 52 -5.36 8.04 -15.73
N PRO A 53 -5.83 9.31 -15.77
CA PRO A 53 -7.03 9.66 -16.50
C PRO A 53 -6.87 9.39 -18.00
N LYS A 54 -7.82 8.65 -18.59
CA LYS A 54 -7.78 8.24 -20.01
C LYS A 54 -8.12 9.37 -20.99
N SER A 55 -8.67 10.49 -20.52
CA SER A 55 -9.09 11.62 -21.36
C SER A 55 -8.29 12.89 -21.09
N LEU A 56 -7.82 13.55 -22.16
CA LEU A 56 -7.04 14.79 -22.12
C LEU A 56 -7.74 15.92 -21.35
N SER A 57 -9.07 15.99 -21.42
CA SER A 57 -9.90 16.95 -20.68
C SER A 57 -9.87 16.77 -19.16
N VAL A 58 -9.61 15.56 -18.68
CA VAL A 58 -9.45 15.27 -17.24
C VAL A 58 -7.99 15.46 -16.82
N ALA A 59 -7.03 15.14 -17.68
CA ALA A 59 -5.61 15.37 -17.41
C ALA A 59 -5.23 16.86 -17.29
N LEU A 60 -5.99 17.75 -17.93
CA LEU A 60 -5.84 19.22 -17.81
C LEU A 60 -6.45 19.79 -16.53
N ARG A 61 -7.25 19.00 -15.82
CA ARG A 61 -7.66 19.34 -14.45
C ARG A 61 -6.55 18.82 -13.55
N ASP A 62 -6.05 19.67 -12.66
CA ASP A 62 -5.05 19.33 -11.64
C ASP A 62 -5.67 18.41 -10.56
N GLU A 63 -6.31 17.33 -11.00
CA GLU A 63 -6.86 16.32 -10.11
C GLU A 63 -5.71 15.44 -9.61
N PRO A 64 -5.66 15.16 -8.30
CA PRO A 64 -4.65 14.27 -7.76
C PRO A 64 -4.74 12.91 -8.45
N LEU A 65 -3.57 12.36 -8.80
CA LEU A 65 -3.43 11.00 -9.32
C LEU A 65 -4.23 10.03 -8.44
N ARG A 66 -5.08 9.22 -9.07
CA ARG A 66 -5.75 8.13 -8.37
C ARG A 66 -4.67 7.17 -7.84
N ARG A 67 -4.82 6.78 -6.58
CA ARG A 67 -3.88 5.89 -5.90
C ARG A 67 -4.62 4.64 -5.44
N SER A 68 -3.96 3.51 -5.59
CA SER A 68 -4.31 2.26 -4.92
C SER A 68 -3.76 2.29 -3.50
N TYR A 69 -4.53 1.79 -2.53
CA TYR A 69 -4.12 1.67 -1.14
C TYR A 69 -4.15 0.20 -0.73
N LYS A 70 -3.00 -0.35 -0.35
CA LYS A 70 -2.88 -1.74 0.06
C LYS A 70 -2.51 -1.85 1.53
N LEU A 71 -3.21 -2.70 2.26
CA LEU A 71 -2.87 -3.13 3.61
C LEU A 71 -2.06 -4.42 3.54
N VAL A 72 -0.80 -4.36 3.97
CA VAL A 72 0.13 -5.47 4.11
C VAL A 72 0.15 -5.91 5.57
N ARG A 73 -0.08 -7.20 5.83
CA ARG A 73 0.04 -7.81 7.17
C ARG A 73 1.31 -8.64 7.24
N ILE A 74 2.12 -8.42 8.28
CA ILE A 74 3.42 -9.08 8.47
C ILE A 74 3.47 -9.67 9.87
N ASN A 75 3.75 -10.96 9.97
CA ASN A 75 3.92 -11.62 11.25
C ASN A 75 5.20 -11.12 11.96
N ASP A 76 5.09 -10.66 13.20
CA ASP A 76 6.21 -10.00 13.90
C ASP A 76 7.42 -10.91 14.14
N SER A 77 7.13 -12.16 14.50
CA SER A 77 8.14 -13.14 14.92
C SER A 77 8.91 -13.73 13.74
N THR A 78 8.25 -13.88 12.60
CA THR A 78 8.82 -14.53 11.40
C THR A 78 9.21 -13.54 10.31
N GLY A 79 8.70 -12.31 10.36
CA GLY A 79 8.84 -11.31 9.30
C GLY A 79 8.12 -11.66 7.99
N LYS A 80 7.32 -12.73 7.96
CA LYS A 80 6.61 -13.14 6.75
C LYS A 80 5.37 -12.29 6.52
N VAL A 81 5.21 -11.83 5.28
CA VAL A 81 3.94 -11.25 4.82
C VAL A 81 2.87 -12.35 4.77
N THR A 82 1.77 -12.13 5.50
CA THR A 82 0.66 -13.08 5.62
C THR A 82 -0.50 -12.74 4.68
N SER A 83 -0.67 -11.45 4.35
CA SER A 83 -1.67 -11.02 3.37
C SER A 83 -1.40 -9.62 2.82
N VAL A 84 -1.93 -9.37 1.61
CA VAL A 84 -2.04 -8.06 0.99
C VAL A 84 -3.48 -7.88 0.53
N THR A 85 -4.14 -6.82 1.00
CA THR A 85 -5.55 -6.54 0.70
C THR A 85 -5.75 -5.08 0.31
N ASP A 86 -6.85 -4.77 -0.40
CA ASP A 86 -7.26 -3.38 -0.56
C ASP A 86 -7.63 -2.78 0.79
N ARG A 87 -7.13 -1.59 1.09
CA ARG A 87 -7.54 -0.88 2.30
C ARG A 87 -8.98 -0.42 2.14
N ALA A 88 -9.89 -1.07 2.86
CA ALA A 88 -11.24 -0.56 3.02
C ALA A 88 -11.16 0.77 3.78
N LEU A 89 -11.39 1.89 3.09
CA LEU A 89 -11.64 3.14 3.77
C LEU A 89 -12.97 2.99 4.50
N ALA A 90 -12.98 3.15 5.83
CA ALA A 90 -14.21 3.27 6.57
C ALA A 90 -15.01 4.41 5.92
N THR A 91 -16.13 4.08 5.27
CA THR A 91 -17.01 5.12 4.75
C THR A 91 -17.55 5.84 5.98
N ALA A 92 -17.15 7.11 6.17
CA ALA A 92 -17.74 7.95 7.19
C ALA A 92 -19.26 7.91 7.00
N ARG A 93 -19.98 7.43 8.02
CA ARG A 93 -21.45 7.46 8.08
C ARG A 93 -21.91 8.81 8.57
#